data_AF-A0A1Y6LSZ1-F1
#
_entry.id   AF-A0A1Y6LSZ1-F1
#
_cell.length_a   1.000
_cell.length_b   1.000
_cell.length_c   1.000
_cell.angle_alpha   90.00
_cell.angle_beta   90.00
_cell.angle_gamma   90.00
#
_symmetry.space_group_name_H-M   'P 1'
#
loop_
_entity.id
_entity.type
_entity.pdbx_description
1 polymer ?
#
loop_
_entity_poly.entity_id
_entity_poly.type
_entity_poly.pdbx_seq_one_letter_code
_entity_poly.pdbx_strand_id
1 'polypeptide(L)'
;MTNIIMNSHATIDLTQDSPLDGNGQDLLSLLPPELLDEVISYLYPAHFPDRILFPKQDESPCSHPLDFLAATNHSLRSAVNAWAHSFLLQHAHITNCKPKTSLPSSKTKSKSKMKTAPSPNLLRGRSGLLTWSEKHCVFCGKKSVRRAILANGLRCCDSCDRKEWPGKITKTQAQRDYLLKESDLFIQMYPGGRKSAPGLLYGVYSCQGGHATMILEESLRRAARRKHGDGWEAEKDRRAAERQRKSAGDPNPDAWSELTWTKEDGLQLSPEIATIEADINDAYWSGVSQW
;
A
#
# COMPACT_ATOMS: atom_id res chain seq x y z
N MET A 1 -25.83 16.60 -30.67
CA MET A 1 -25.96 15.28 -30.03
C MET A 1 -24.68 14.51 -30.32
N THR A 2 -23.73 14.60 -29.40
CA THR A 2 -22.36 14.13 -29.57
C THR A 2 -22.28 12.68 -29.13
N ASN A 3 -21.97 11.77 -30.05
CA ASN A 3 -21.83 10.34 -29.79
C ASN A 3 -20.68 10.11 -28.80
N ILE A 4 -21.03 9.59 -27.62
CA ILE A 4 -20.09 9.06 -26.63
C ILE A 4 -19.58 7.73 -27.18
N ILE A 5 -18.32 7.71 -27.61
CA ILE A 5 -17.59 6.47 -27.87
C ILE A 5 -17.38 5.81 -26.50
N MET A 6 -18.24 4.84 -26.17
CA MET A 6 -18.01 3.95 -25.04
C MET A 6 -16.81 3.07 -25.39
N ASN A 7 -15.66 3.39 -24.81
CA ASN A 7 -14.47 2.56 -24.97
C ASN A 7 -14.74 1.22 -24.29
N SER A 8 -14.57 0.18 -25.08
CA SER A 8 -14.87 -1.22 -24.78
C SER A 8 -14.17 -1.68 -23.51
N HIS A 9 -14.91 -2.45 -22.72
CA HIS A 9 -14.41 -3.23 -21.62
C HIS A 9 -13.23 -4.08 -22.09
N ALA A 10 -12.05 -3.89 -21.51
CA ALA A 10 -11.04 -4.93 -21.50
C ALA A 10 -11.56 -6.07 -20.61
N THR A 11 -12.40 -6.92 -21.19
CA THR A 11 -12.62 -8.26 -20.69
C THR A 11 -11.24 -8.91 -20.69
N ILE A 12 -10.66 -9.10 -19.51
CA ILE A 12 -9.50 -9.98 -19.38
C ILE A 12 -10.03 -11.34 -19.79
N ASP A 13 -9.69 -11.73 -21.01
CA ASP A 13 -9.98 -13.05 -21.52
C ASP A 13 -9.21 -14.05 -20.65
N LEU A 14 -9.92 -14.73 -19.76
CA LEU A 14 -9.38 -15.79 -18.90
C LEU A 14 -8.98 -17.03 -19.72
N THR A 15 -9.11 -16.99 -21.04
CA THR A 15 -8.58 -18.01 -21.97
C THR A 15 -7.20 -17.67 -22.51
N GLN A 16 -6.46 -16.73 -21.88
CA GLN A 16 -5.05 -16.55 -22.21
C GLN A 16 -4.29 -17.83 -21.84
N ASP A 17 -4.09 -18.69 -22.85
CA ASP A 17 -3.29 -19.89 -22.80
C ASP A 17 -2.00 -19.56 -22.04
N SER A 18 -1.70 -20.38 -21.02
CA SER A 18 -0.39 -20.30 -20.35
C SER A 18 0.67 -20.25 -21.44
N PRO A 19 1.70 -19.37 -21.36
CA PRO A 19 2.64 -19.24 -22.45
C PRO A 19 3.35 -20.59 -22.59
N LEU A 20 2.91 -21.36 -23.58
CA LEU A 20 3.45 -22.67 -23.87
C LEU A 20 4.68 -22.47 -24.75
N ASP A 21 5.69 -23.32 -24.58
CA ASP A 21 6.75 -23.41 -25.57
C ASP A 21 6.21 -23.98 -26.90
N GLY A 22 7.07 -24.00 -27.93
CA GLY A 22 6.73 -24.60 -29.23
C GLY A 22 6.36 -26.09 -29.17
N ASN A 23 6.51 -26.75 -28.01
CA ASN A 23 6.15 -28.14 -27.72
C ASN A 23 4.93 -28.28 -26.81
N GLY A 24 4.23 -27.18 -26.46
CA GLY A 24 3.05 -27.22 -25.60
C GLY A 24 3.34 -27.36 -24.10
N GLN A 25 4.58 -27.11 -23.65
CA GLN A 25 4.99 -27.20 -22.26
C GLN A 25 4.87 -25.85 -21.54
N ASP A 26 4.43 -25.91 -20.28
CA ASP A 26 4.34 -24.73 -19.41
C ASP A 26 5.73 -24.15 -19.11
N LEU A 27 6.01 -22.96 -19.65
CA LEU A 27 7.29 -22.26 -19.49
C LEU A 27 7.61 -21.94 -18.02
N LEU A 28 6.60 -21.73 -17.17
CA LEU A 28 6.81 -21.41 -15.75
C LEU A 28 7.41 -22.59 -15.00
N SER A 29 6.94 -23.81 -15.28
CA SER A 29 7.44 -25.04 -14.65
C SER A 29 8.83 -25.48 -15.12
N LEU A 30 9.27 -24.96 -16.27
CA LEU A 30 10.59 -25.24 -16.84
C LEU A 30 11.67 -24.28 -16.35
N LEU A 31 11.29 -23.24 -15.59
CA LEU A 31 12.26 -22.31 -15.04
C LEU A 31 13.25 -23.04 -14.11
N PRO A 32 14.53 -22.63 -14.11
CA PRO A 32 15.50 -23.06 -13.11
C PRO A 32 14.98 -22.86 -11.67
N PRO A 33 15.34 -23.74 -10.73
CA PRO A 33 14.89 -23.65 -9.33
C PRO A 33 15.15 -22.28 -8.68
N GLU A 34 16.24 -21.62 -9.04
CA GLU A 34 16.61 -20.31 -8.51
C GLU A 34 15.62 -19.21 -8.91
N LEU A 35 15.13 -19.26 -10.16
CA LEU A 35 14.12 -18.33 -10.64
C LEU A 35 12.74 -18.64 -10.06
N LEU A 36 12.43 -19.92 -9.87
CA LEU A 36 11.21 -20.33 -9.17
C LEU A 36 11.21 -19.84 -7.72
N ASP A 37 12.33 -20.00 -7.01
CA ASP A 37 12.48 -19.54 -5.64
C ASP A 37 12.32 -18.02 -5.53
N GLU A 38 12.80 -17.25 -6.51
CA GLU A 38 12.61 -15.79 -6.57
C GLU A 38 11.15 -15.41 -6.86
N VAL A 39 10.47 -16.11 -7.76
CA VAL A 39 9.03 -15.91 -8.00
C VAL A 39 8.25 -16.21 -6.71
N ILE A 40 8.55 -17.32 -6.03
CA ILE A 40 7.90 -17.71 -4.79
C ILE A 40 8.18 -16.69 -3.67
N SER A 41 9.43 -16.20 -3.57
CA SER A 41 9.82 -15.20 -2.57
C SER A 41 9.05 -13.88 -2.77
N TYR A 42 8.86 -13.46 -4.03
CA TYR A 42 8.07 -12.28 -4.38
C TYR A 42 6.58 -12.44 -4.05
N LEU A 43 6.03 -13.63 -4.27
CA LEU A 43 4.62 -13.93 -3.99
C LEU A 43 4.32 -14.11 -2.50
N TYR A 44 5.32 -14.46 -1.68
CA TYR A 44 5.11 -14.74 -0.25
C TYR A 44 4.58 -13.55 0.56
N PRO A 45 5.12 -12.32 0.44
CA PRO A 45 4.60 -11.16 1.15
C PRO A 45 3.14 -10.78 0.84
N ALA A 46 2.65 -11.17 -0.34
CA ALA A 46 1.30 -10.95 -0.88
C ALA A 46 0.64 -9.64 -0.43
N HIS A 47 0.65 -8.60 -1.27
CA HIS A 47 0.20 -7.28 -0.83
C HIS A 47 -1.13 -6.84 -1.46
N PHE A 48 -2.13 -6.62 -0.60
CA PHE A 48 -3.48 -6.17 -0.94
C PHE A 48 -3.83 -4.90 -0.15
N PRO A 49 -3.30 -3.72 -0.52
CA PRO A 49 -3.22 -2.55 0.36
C PRO A 49 -4.56 -2.05 0.93
N ASP A 50 -5.65 -2.21 0.17
CA ASP A 50 -7.00 -1.79 0.56
C ASP A 50 -7.82 -2.89 1.26
N ARG A 51 -7.23 -4.04 1.62
CA ARG A 51 -7.91 -5.19 2.26
C ARG A 51 -8.78 -4.82 3.46
N ILE A 52 -8.33 -3.86 4.27
CA ILE A 52 -9.06 -3.40 5.46
C ILE A 52 -10.33 -2.60 5.10
N LEU A 53 -10.35 -1.96 3.92
CA LEU A 53 -11.51 -1.22 3.43
C LEU A 53 -12.60 -2.17 2.89
N PHE A 54 -12.22 -3.38 2.47
CA PHE A 54 -13.10 -4.34 1.81
C PHE A 54 -13.01 -5.74 2.44
N PRO A 55 -13.44 -5.93 3.70
CA PRO A 55 -13.26 -7.18 4.44
C PRO A 55 -14.01 -8.38 3.86
N LYS A 56 -15.06 -8.16 3.06
CA LYS A 56 -15.89 -9.23 2.48
C LYS A 56 -15.24 -10.05 1.37
N GLN A 57 -14.08 -9.63 0.84
CA GLN A 57 -13.39 -10.35 -0.24
C GLN A 57 -12.57 -11.57 0.25
N ASP A 58 -12.51 -11.79 1.56
CA ASP A 58 -11.48 -12.60 2.21
C ASP A 58 -11.97 -13.97 2.72
N GLU A 59 -13.20 -14.36 2.38
CA GLU A 59 -13.83 -15.58 2.91
C GLU A 59 -13.29 -16.88 2.27
N SER A 60 -12.36 -16.78 1.31
CA SER A 60 -11.70 -17.92 0.70
C SER A 60 -10.52 -18.43 1.55
N PRO A 61 -10.52 -19.70 2.01
CA PRO A 61 -9.39 -20.31 2.71
C PRO A 61 -8.15 -20.53 1.82
N CYS A 62 -8.29 -20.42 0.49
CA CYS A 62 -7.22 -20.50 -0.51
C CYS A 62 -7.01 -19.14 -1.18
N SER A 63 -6.75 -18.10 -0.39
CA SER A 63 -6.60 -16.71 -0.88
C SER A 63 -5.15 -16.29 -1.11
N HIS A 64 -4.17 -17.12 -0.73
CA HIS A 64 -2.76 -16.73 -0.87
C HIS A 64 -2.24 -17.00 -2.29
N PRO A 65 -1.49 -16.09 -2.92
CA PRO A 65 -0.85 -16.31 -4.23
C PRO A 65 -0.11 -17.65 -4.37
N LEU A 66 0.57 -18.07 -3.31
CA LEU A 66 1.25 -19.37 -3.25
C LEU A 66 0.32 -20.59 -3.29
N ASP A 67 -0.92 -20.49 -2.79
CA ASP A 67 -1.89 -21.58 -2.93
C ASP A 67 -2.30 -21.74 -4.40
N PHE A 68 -2.53 -20.63 -5.10
CA PHE A 68 -2.82 -20.64 -6.54
C PHE A 68 -1.65 -21.21 -7.34
N LEU A 69 -0.43 -20.77 -7.05
CA LEU A 69 0.77 -21.29 -7.70
C LEU A 69 0.93 -22.80 -7.47
N ALA A 70 0.73 -23.29 -6.24
CA ALA A 70 0.80 -24.72 -5.93
C ALA A 70 -0.38 -25.54 -6.50
N ALA A 71 -1.48 -24.89 -6.88
CA ALA A 71 -2.62 -25.54 -7.50
C ALA A 71 -2.43 -25.77 -9.01
N THR A 72 -1.61 -24.96 -9.69
CA THR A 72 -1.38 -25.03 -11.14
C THR A 72 -0.93 -26.43 -11.62
N ASN A 73 0.14 -26.99 -11.03
CA ASN A 73 0.62 -28.33 -11.34
C ASN A 73 1.49 -28.94 -10.22
N HIS A 74 1.88 -30.21 -10.40
CA HIS A 74 2.68 -30.95 -9.42
C HIS A 74 4.13 -30.47 -9.28
N SER A 75 4.74 -29.93 -10.34
CA SER A 75 6.10 -29.40 -10.30
C SER A 75 6.15 -28.14 -9.43
N LEU A 76 5.28 -27.16 -9.72
CA LEU A 76 5.16 -25.91 -8.98
C LEU A 76 4.72 -26.14 -7.54
N ARG A 77 3.82 -27.11 -7.30
CA ARG A 77 3.49 -27.55 -5.93
C ARG A 77 4.74 -28.02 -5.18
N SER A 78 5.59 -28.81 -5.83
CA SER A 78 6.80 -29.35 -5.21
C SER A 78 7.81 -28.24 -4.94
N ALA A 79 7.99 -27.30 -5.88
CA ALA A 79 8.84 -26.12 -5.73
C ALA A 79 8.38 -25.24 -4.55
N VAL A 80 7.08 -24.89 -4.48
CA VAL A 80 6.52 -24.11 -3.38
C VAL A 80 6.73 -24.79 -2.02
N ASN A 81 6.56 -26.11 -1.94
CA ASN A 81 6.80 -26.85 -0.70
C ASN A 81 8.28 -26.92 -0.34
N ALA A 82 9.18 -27.08 -1.32
CA ALA A 82 10.62 -27.06 -1.11
C ALA A 82 11.10 -25.70 -0.61
N TRP A 83 10.65 -24.62 -1.26
CA TRP A 83 10.94 -23.25 -0.82
C TRP A 83 10.42 -22.98 0.59
N ALA A 84 9.16 -23.36 0.87
CA ALA A 84 8.58 -23.19 2.21
C ALA A 84 9.39 -23.95 3.28
N HIS A 85 9.88 -25.15 2.96
CA HIS A 85 10.76 -25.90 3.84
C HIS A 85 12.08 -25.16 4.09
N SER A 86 12.75 -24.70 3.02
CA SER A 86 14.00 -23.94 3.09
C SER A 86 13.83 -22.68 3.94
N PHE A 87 12.74 -21.92 3.73
CA PHE A 87 12.42 -20.75 4.54
C PHE A 87 12.27 -21.10 6.01
N LEU A 88 11.47 -22.13 6.33
CA LEU A 88 11.23 -22.56 7.71
C LEU A 88 12.52 -22.97 8.42
N LEU A 89 13.44 -23.64 7.72
CA LEU A 89 14.75 -24.06 8.23
C LEU A 89 15.71 -22.89 8.42
N GLN A 90 15.81 -21.98 7.44
CA GLN A 90 16.62 -20.77 7.55
C GLN A 90 16.17 -19.91 8.74
N HIS A 91 14.87 -19.89 9.01
CA HIS A 91 14.25 -19.14 10.09
C HIS A 91 13.92 -20.02 11.31
N ALA A 92 14.63 -21.13 11.51
CA ALA A 92 14.38 -22.08 12.61
C ALA A 92 14.35 -21.41 14.00
N HIS A 93 15.13 -20.35 14.19
CA HIS A 93 15.19 -19.57 15.42
C HIS A 93 13.86 -18.86 15.79
N ILE A 94 12.98 -18.59 14.82
CA ILE A 94 11.65 -18.00 15.04
C ILE A 94 10.49 -18.95 14.73
N THR A 95 10.70 -19.91 13.82
CA THR A 95 9.65 -20.86 13.41
C THR A 95 9.62 -22.10 14.31
N ASN A 96 10.70 -22.36 15.06
CA ASN A 96 10.96 -23.61 15.77
C ASN A 96 10.94 -24.85 14.85
N CYS A 97 11.14 -24.67 13.54
CA CYS A 97 11.24 -25.78 12.61
C CYS A 97 12.57 -26.52 12.87
N LYS A 98 12.48 -27.83 13.12
CA LYS A 98 13.66 -28.67 13.31
C LYS A 98 14.00 -29.36 11.99
N PRO A 99 15.27 -29.38 11.57
CA PRO A 99 15.68 -30.22 10.45
C PRO A 99 15.32 -31.66 10.79
N LYS A 100 14.72 -32.36 9.82
CA LYS A 100 14.54 -33.82 9.93
C LYS A 100 15.91 -34.46 9.80
N THR A 101 16.69 -34.50 10.87
CA THR A 101 17.85 -35.38 10.97
C THR A 101 17.33 -36.80 10.79
N SER A 102 17.76 -37.44 9.72
CA SER A 102 17.57 -38.87 9.51
C SER A 102 18.20 -39.64 10.67
N LEU A 103 17.35 -40.41 11.38
CA LEU A 103 17.62 -41.58 12.25
C LEU A 103 18.05 -41.30 13.71
N PRO A 104 17.63 -42.13 14.70
CA PRO A 104 17.52 -43.59 14.59
C PRO A 104 16.11 -44.18 14.67
N SER A 105 16.03 -45.36 14.06
CA SER A 105 14.98 -46.37 14.19
C SER A 105 14.51 -46.55 15.64
N SER A 106 13.24 -46.26 15.92
CA SER A 106 12.54 -46.94 17.00
C SER A 106 11.49 -47.84 16.38
N LYS A 107 11.72 -49.15 16.54
CA LYS A 107 10.81 -50.23 16.17
C LYS A 107 9.43 -49.98 16.76
N THR A 108 8.48 -49.53 15.94
CA THR A 108 7.07 -49.79 16.18
C THR A 108 6.52 -50.45 14.92
N LYS A 109 6.47 -51.79 14.96
CA LYS A 109 5.88 -52.63 13.93
C LYS A 109 4.38 -52.30 13.85
N SER A 110 4.00 -51.36 13.00
CA SER A 110 2.64 -51.27 12.47
C SER A 110 2.68 -51.80 11.03
N LYS A 111 2.18 -53.02 10.84
CA LYS A 111 1.88 -53.57 9.52
C LYS A 111 0.65 -52.83 8.97
N SER A 112 0.84 -51.61 8.47
CA SER A 112 -0.16 -50.98 7.60
C SER A 112 0.47 -50.80 6.23
N LYS A 113 -0.17 -51.37 5.21
CA LYS A 113 0.10 -51.20 3.78
C LYS A 113 0.82 -49.88 3.49
N MET A 114 2.00 -49.95 2.87
CA MET A 114 2.68 -48.79 2.29
C MET A 114 1.79 -48.16 1.21
N LYS A 115 0.80 -47.36 1.62
CA LYS A 115 0.39 -46.22 0.83
C LYS A 115 1.49 -45.19 1.09
N THR A 116 2.25 -44.86 0.05
CA THR A 116 3.21 -43.75 0.03
C THR A 116 2.53 -42.57 0.74
N ALA A 117 2.99 -42.25 1.96
CA ALA A 117 2.41 -41.14 2.69
C ALA A 117 2.56 -39.90 1.79
N PRO A 118 1.48 -39.11 1.56
CA PRO A 118 1.61 -37.87 0.82
C PRO A 118 2.74 -37.07 1.44
N SER A 119 3.64 -36.53 0.61
CA SER A 119 4.65 -35.59 1.09
C SER A 119 3.97 -34.54 1.97
N PRO A 120 4.54 -34.21 3.14
CA PRO A 120 3.91 -33.26 4.04
C PRO A 120 3.72 -31.94 3.30
N ASN A 121 2.51 -31.39 3.33
CA ASN A 121 2.28 -30.03 2.87
C ASN A 121 3.02 -29.10 3.86
N LEU A 122 4.07 -28.45 3.39
CA LEU A 122 4.90 -27.51 4.16
C LEU A 122 4.50 -26.06 3.91
N LEU A 123 3.60 -25.82 2.95
CA LEU A 123 2.95 -24.53 2.77
C LEU A 123 1.80 -24.33 3.78
N ARG A 124 0.98 -25.36 3.99
CA ARG A 124 -0.23 -25.35 4.84
C ARG A 124 -0.20 -26.48 5.87
N GLY A 125 -1.00 -26.38 6.93
CA GLY A 125 -1.14 -27.41 7.96
C GLY A 125 -0.41 -27.05 9.25
N ARG A 126 -0.33 -27.99 10.20
CA ARG A 126 0.12 -27.68 11.58
C ARG A 126 1.52 -27.05 11.66
N SER A 127 2.41 -27.44 10.75
CA SER A 127 3.78 -26.94 10.62
C SER A 127 4.03 -26.21 9.29
N GLY A 128 2.96 -25.79 8.61
CA GLY A 128 3.06 -25.12 7.31
C GLY A 128 3.44 -23.65 7.46
N LEU A 129 4.17 -23.12 6.47
CA LEU A 129 4.64 -21.74 6.45
C LEU A 129 3.49 -20.73 6.55
N LEU A 130 2.45 -20.86 5.70
CA LEU A 130 1.33 -19.92 5.70
C LEU A 130 0.50 -20.02 6.99
N THR A 131 0.32 -21.23 7.52
CA THR A 131 -0.37 -21.43 8.80
C THR A 131 0.40 -20.81 9.97
N TRP A 132 1.73 -20.81 9.92
CA TRP A 132 2.57 -20.13 10.89
C TRP A 132 2.54 -18.61 10.73
N SER A 133 2.68 -18.10 9.50
CA SER A 133 2.75 -16.67 9.17
C SER A 133 1.41 -15.94 9.38
N GLU A 134 0.28 -16.67 9.41
CA GLU A 134 -1.03 -16.14 9.80
C GLU A 134 -1.15 -15.77 11.28
N LYS A 135 -0.29 -16.34 12.13
CA LYS A 135 -0.36 -16.23 13.61
C LYS A 135 0.83 -15.52 14.23
N HIS A 136 1.99 -15.54 13.57
CA HIS A 136 3.25 -15.03 14.11
C HIS A 136 3.83 -13.94 13.22
N CYS A 137 4.49 -12.97 13.83
CA CYS A 137 5.29 -11.99 13.12
C CYS A 137 6.40 -12.71 12.36
N VAL A 138 6.46 -12.49 11.05
CA VAL A 138 7.41 -13.19 10.18
C VAL A 138 8.87 -12.84 10.43
N PHE A 139 9.15 -11.71 11.11
CA PHE A 139 10.50 -11.24 11.40
C PHE A 139 11.01 -11.66 12.79
N CYS A 140 10.14 -11.70 13.81
CA CYS A 140 10.55 -11.97 15.19
C CYS A 140 9.92 -13.23 15.81
N GLY A 141 9.01 -13.91 15.10
CA GLY A 141 8.33 -15.12 15.57
C GLY A 141 7.30 -14.93 16.68
N LYS A 142 7.17 -13.72 17.25
CA LYS A 142 6.17 -13.44 18.29
C LYS A 142 4.76 -13.50 17.70
N LYS A 143 3.78 -13.99 18.47
CA LYS A 143 2.36 -13.96 18.05
C LYS A 143 1.94 -12.53 17.72
N SER A 144 1.29 -12.34 16.58
CA SER A 144 0.80 -11.03 16.16
C SER A 144 -0.55 -11.17 15.46
N VAL A 145 -1.49 -10.31 15.84
CA VAL A 145 -2.75 -10.10 15.11
C VAL A 145 -2.62 -8.99 14.07
N ARG A 146 -1.54 -8.21 14.12
CA ARG A 146 -1.30 -7.11 13.19
C ARG A 146 -0.67 -7.64 11.90
N ARG A 147 -1.03 -7.01 10.79
CA ARG A 147 -0.40 -7.20 9.47
C ARG A 147 0.59 -6.07 9.23
N ALA A 148 1.63 -6.36 8.46
CA ALA A 148 2.52 -5.29 7.98
C ALA A 148 1.73 -4.30 7.13
N ILE A 149 2.05 -3.01 7.20
CA ILE A 149 1.29 -1.98 6.48
C ILE A 149 1.54 -2.11 4.97
N LEU A 150 2.81 -2.20 4.57
CA LEU A 150 3.23 -2.24 3.16
C LEU A 150 3.38 -3.66 2.57
N ALA A 151 3.14 -4.69 3.39
CA ALA A 151 3.22 -6.10 3.00
C ALA A 151 2.16 -6.91 3.75
N ASN A 152 0.90 -6.47 3.64
CA ASN A 152 -0.18 -6.91 4.51
C ASN A 152 -0.64 -8.37 4.34
N GLY A 153 -0.05 -9.16 3.44
CA GLY A 153 -0.15 -10.62 3.47
C GLY A 153 0.52 -11.22 4.71
N LEU A 154 1.56 -10.56 5.22
CA LEU A 154 2.36 -11.01 6.36
C LEU A 154 1.82 -10.45 7.67
N ARG A 155 1.82 -11.29 8.72
CA ARG A 155 1.70 -10.77 10.09
C ARG A 155 3.01 -10.13 10.50
N CYS A 156 2.91 -8.96 11.12
CA CYS A 156 4.05 -8.19 11.59
C CYS A 156 3.68 -7.43 12.86
N CYS A 157 4.57 -7.38 13.84
CA CYS A 157 4.39 -6.55 15.03
C CYS A 157 4.82 -5.10 14.72
N ASP A 158 4.44 -4.15 15.58
CA ASP A 158 4.75 -2.73 15.38
C ASP A 158 6.24 -2.44 15.22
N SER A 159 7.05 -3.05 16.09
CA SER A 159 8.48 -2.82 16.14
C SER A 159 9.18 -3.29 14.87
N CYS A 160 8.79 -4.48 14.37
CA CYS A 160 9.33 -5.00 13.12
C CYS A 160 8.82 -4.19 11.94
N ASP A 161 7.55 -3.82 11.91
CA ASP A 161 7.00 -3.01 10.80
C ASP A 161 7.76 -1.68 10.67
N ARG A 162 8.03 -0.97 11.78
CA ARG A 162 8.84 0.26 11.77
C ARG A 162 10.28 0.04 11.32
N LYS A 163 10.87 -1.11 11.67
CA LYS A 163 12.26 -1.45 11.32
C LYS A 163 12.41 -1.79 9.83
N GLU A 164 11.51 -2.62 9.30
CA GLU A 164 11.60 -3.15 7.93
C GLU A 164 11.17 -2.12 6.88
N TRP A 165 10.23 -1.26 7.22
CA TRP A 165 9.81 -0.16 6.34
C TRP A 165 9.99 1.18 7.07
N PRO A 166 11.22 1.68 7.18
CA PRO A 166 11.47 3.03 7.66
C PRO A 166 10.93 4.06 6.66
N GLY A 167 10.61 5.27 7.13
CA GLY A 167 10.16 6.34 6.22
C GLY A 167 8.77 6.12 5.61
N LYS A 168 7.85 5.47 6.33
CA LYS A 168 6.44 5.49 5.93
C LYS A 168 5.82 6.82 6.34
N ILE A 169 5.22 7.53 5.39
CA ILE A 169 4.53 8.79 5.64
C ILE A 169 3.05 8.69 5.27
N THR A 170 2.20 9.52 5.86
CA THR A 170 0.76 9.51 5.57
C THR A 170 0.47 10.10 4.18
N LYS A 171 -0.68 9.75 3.58
CA LYS A 171 -1.16 10.37 2.32
C LYS A 171 -1.19 11.89 2.41
N THR A 172 -1.66 12.44 3.53
CA THR A 172 -1.72 13.89 3.75
C THR A 172 -0.32 14.51 3.79
N GLN A 173 0.63 13.85 4.44
CA GLN A 173 2.04 14.27 4.43
C GLN A 173 2.63 14.20 3.02
N ALA A 174 2.36 13.12 2.30
CA ALA A 174 2.81 12.93 0.93
C ALA A 174 2.33 14.06 0.00
N GLN A 175 1.04 14.40 0.05
CA GLN A 175 0.48 15.49 -0.76
C GLN A 175 1.10 16.85 -0.40
N ARG A 176 1.30 17.07 0.89
CA ARG A 176 1.84 18.31 1.45
C ARG A 176 3.30 18.57 1.10
N ASP A 177 4.11 17.53 1.12
CA ASP A 177 5.58 17.63 1.01
C ASP A 177 6.08 17.34 -0.41
N TYR A 178 5.42 16.45 -1.15
CA TYR A 178 5.89 16.02 -2.47
C TYR A 178 5.15 16.71 -3.61
N LEU A 179 4.24 17.64 -3.27
CA LEU A 179 3.43 18.40 -4.23
C LEU A 179 2.63 17.49 -5.18
N LEU A 180 2.27 16.32 -4.68
CA LEU A 180 1.47 15.33 -5.39
C LEU A 180 0.01 15.50 -4.98
N LYS A 181 -0.88 15.54 -5.96
CA LYS A 181 -2.33 15.50 -5.77
C LYS A 181 -2.77 14.05 -5.58
N GLU A 182 -3.99 13.86 -5.09
CA GLU A 182 -4.59 12.53 -4.96
C GLU A 182 -4.57 11.75 -6.29
N SER A 183 -4.88 12.42 -7.40
CA SER A 183 -4.86 11.86 -8.75
C SER A 183 -3.47 11.42 -9.22
N ASP A 184 -2.40 11.96 -8.63
CA ASP A 184 -1.03 11.55 -8.95
C ASP A 184 -0.61 10.31 -8.17
N LEU A 185 -1.25 10.06 -7.02
CA LEU A 185 -0.98 8.91 -6.16
C LEU A 185 -1.85 7.72 -6.56
N PHE A 186 -3.11 7.98 -6.92
CA PHE A 186 -4.11 6.97 -7.26
C PHE A 186 -4.74 7.30 -8.62
N ILE A 187 -4.42 6.50 -9.62
CA ILE A 187 -4.82 6.71 -11.02
C ILE A 187 -6.29 6.35 -11.24
N GLN A 188 -6.80 5.36 -10.51
CA GLN A 188 -8.17 4.89 -10.68
C GLN A 188 -8.75 4.45 -9.35
N MET A 189 -10.02 4.78 -9.14
CA MET A 189 -10.86 4.22 -8.09
C MET A 189 -11.86 3.26 -8.72
N TYR A 190 -12.06 2.10 -8.12
CA TYR A 190 -13.10 1.16 -8.53
C TYR A 190 -13.77 0.55 -7.30
N PRO A 191 -14.99 -0.01 -7.44
CA PRO A 191 -15.64 -0.73 -6.36
C PRO A 191 -14.72 -1.87 -5.87
N GLY A 192 -14.19 -1.75 -4.65
CA GLY A 192 -13.29 -2.75 -4.08
C GLY A 192 -11.80 -2.42 -4.13
N GLY A 193 -11.38 -1.23 -4.57
CA GLY A 193 -9.96 -0.87 -4.51
C GLY A 193 -9.58 0.45 -5.16
N ARG A 194 -8.29 0.80 -5.01
CA ARG A 194 -7.65 1.87 -5.74
C ARG A 194 -6.44 1.33 -6.49
N LYS A 195 -6.20 1.85 -7.68
CA LYS A 195 -4.98 1.60 -8.43
C LYS A 195 -3.99 2.71 -8.14
N SER A 196 -2.90 2.37 -7.47
CA SER A 196 -1.82 3.33 -7.24
C SER A 196 -1.05 3.64 -8.53
N ALA A 197 -0.34 4.77 -8.52
CA ALA A 197 0.63 5.06 -9.57
C ALA A 197 1.71 3.97 -9.65
N PRO A 198 2.25 3.68 -10.86
CA PRO A 198 3.28 2.66 -11.04
C PRO A 198 4.43 2.82 -10.06
N GLY A 199 4.80 1.74 -9.36
CA GLY A 199 5.90 1.71 -8.41
C GLY A 199 5.62 2.40 -7.06
N LEU A 200 4.41 2.89 -6.80
CA LEU A 200 4.03 3.49 -5.51
C LEU A 200 3.62 2.38 -4.52
N LEU A 201 4.38 2.24 -3.45
CA LEU A 201 4.11 1.27 -2.40
C LEU A 201 3.35 1.95 -1.27
N TYR A 202 2.12 1.51 -1.02
CA TYR A 202 1.23 2.09 -0.01
C TYR A 202 0.49 1.00 0.74
N GLY A 203 -0.03 1.32 1.92
CA GLY A 203 -0.89 0.42 2.66
C GLY A 203 -1.91 1.19 3.49
N VAL A 204 -3.07 0.59 3.71
CA VAL A 204 -4.10 1.17 4.59
C VAL A 204 -4.05 0.46 5.94
N TYR A 205 -4.10 1.24 7.01
CA TYR A 205 -4.22 0.72 8.37
C TYR A 205 -5.31 1.46 9.15
N SER A 206 -5.87 0.81 10.16
CA SER A 206 -6.87 1.42 11.02
C SER A 206 -6.21 2.16 12.19
N CYS A 207 -6.60 3.41 12.40
CA CYS A 207 -6.18 4.24 13.54
C CYS A 207 -7.37 5.06 14.05
N GLN A 208 -7.59 5.08 15.36
CA GLN A 208 -8.61 5.93 16.02
C GLN A 208 -10.02 5.82 15.39
N GLY A 209 -10.45 4.61 15.02
CA GLY A 209 -11.76 4.39 14.38
C GLY A 209 -11.86 4.81 12.90
N GLY A 210 -10.79 5.37 12.33
CA GLY A 210 -10.67 5.68 10.91
C GLY A 210 -9.61 4.85 10.20
N HIS A 211 -9.45 5.12 8.90
CA HIS A 211 -8.42 4.51 8.06
C HIS A 211 -7.39 5.56 7.64
N ALA A 212 -6.12 5.24 7.82
CA ALA A 212 -5.02 6.04 7.32
C ALA A 212 -4.27 5.28 6.23
N THR A 213 -3.92 6.01 5.17
CA THR A 213 -3.08 5.49 4.10
C THR A 213 -1.64 5.92 4.36
N MET A 214 -0.74 4.95 4.44
CA MET A 214 0.70 5.13 4.56
C MET A 214 1.36 4.81 3.24
N ILE A 215 2.39 5.55 2.89
CA ILE A 215 3.12 5.43 1.63
C ILE A 215 4.61 5.38 1.97
N LEU A 216 5.37 4.51 1.31
CA LEU A 216 6.82 4.47 1.44
C LEU A 216 7.42 5.72 0.80
N GLU A 217 8.15 6.52 1.57
CA GLU A 217 8.73 7.78 1.11
C GLU A 217 9.59 7.61 -0.15
N GLU A 218 10.39 6.54 -0.23
CA GLU A 218 11.23 6.26 -1.39
C GLU A 218 10.41 6.09 -2.68
N SER A 219 9.29 5.37 -2.60
CA SER A 219 8.39 5.18 -3.75
C SER A 219 7.74 6.50 -4.17
N LEU A 220 7.44 7.36 -3.18
CA LEU A 220 6.88 8.68 -3.41
C LEU A 220 7.89 9.63 -4.05
N ARG A 221 9.15 9.59 -3.63
CA ARG A 221 10.25 10.37 -4.25
C ARG A 221 10.38 10.04 -5.73
N ARG A 222 10.31 8.76 -6.09
CA ARG A 222 10.31 8.31 -7.50
C ARG A 222 9.08 8.79 -8.27
N ALA A 223 7.90 8.85 -7.63
CA ALA A 223 6.69 9.42 -8.23
C ALA A 223 6.81 10.93 -8.45
N ALA A 224 7.34 11.66 -7.47
CA ALA A 224 7.55 13.10 -7.55
C ALA A 224 8.55 13.48 -8.65
N ARG A 225 9.68 12.78 -8.76
CA ARG A 225 10.66 12.98 -9.84
C ARG A 225 10.05 12.78 -11.23
N ARG A 226 9.21 11.75 -11.41
CA ARG A 226 8.51 11.52 -12.69
C ARG A 226 7.55 12.65 -13.06
N LYS A 227 6.93 13.29 -12.05
CA LYS A 227 5.95 14.35 -12.28
C LYS A 227 6.60 15.72 -12.49
N HIS A 228 7.53 16.08 -11.60
CA HIS A 228 8.07 17.44 -11.50
C HIS A 228 9.45 17.59 -12.14
N GLY A 229 10.11 16.49 -12.54
CA GLY A 229 11.51 16.51 -12.97
C GLY A 229 12.48 16.54 -11.80
N ASP A 230 13.74 16.88 -12.07
CA ASP A 230 14.76 17.07 -11.03
C ASP A 230 14.66 18.47 -10.39
N GLY A 231 15.14 18.62 -9.16
CA GLY A 231 15.15 19.91 -8.45
C GLY A 231 13.85 20.30 -7.71
N TRP A 232 12.79 19.48 -7.79
CA TRP A 232 11.54 19.71 -7.05
C TRP A 232 11.72 19.71 -5.51
N GLU A 233 12.81 19.11 -5.02
CA GLU A 233 13.18 19.09 -3.59
C GLU A 233 13.40 20.53 -3.07
N ALA A 234 13.94 21.45 -3.87
CA ALA A 234 14.13 22.84 -3.48
C ALA A 234 12.79 23.59 -3.28
N GLU A 235 11.80 23.32 -4.12
CA GLU A 235 10.44 23.88 -3.97
C GLU A 235 9.72 23.31 -2.75
N LYS A 236 9.94 22.02 -2.44
CA LYS A 236 9.48 21.40 -1.18
C LYS A 236 10.07 22.15 0.02
N ASP A 237 11.37 22.37 0.04
CA ASP A 237 12.07 23.02 1.15
C ASP A 237 11.63 24.48 1.32
N ARG A 238 11.47 25.22 0.20
CA ARG A 238 10.93 26.59 0.21
C ARG A 238 9.54 26.66 0.85
N ARG A 239 8.63 25.75 0.48
CA ARG A 239 7.27 25.70 1.07
C ARG A 239 7.27 25.24 2.52
N ALA A 240 8.17 24.33 2.89
CA ALA A 240 8.33 23.92 4.29
C ALA A 240 8.80 25.10 5.16
N ALA A 241 9.77 25.87 4.70
CA ALA A 241 10.24 27.08 5.35
C ALA A 241 9.16 28.16 5.46
N GLU A 242 8.41 28.42 4.37
CA GLU A 242 7.30 29.39 4.39
C GLU A 242 6.22 29.01 5.44
N ARG A 243 5.91 27.72 5.56
CA ARG A 243 4.97 27.23 6.58
C ARG A 243 5.51 27.40 7.99
N GLN A 244 6.79 27.11 8.21
CA GLN A 244 7.42 27.32 9.51
C GLN A 244 7.35 28.79 9.92
N ARG A 245 7.61 29.72 8.99
CA ARG A 245 7.46 31.16 9.21
C ARG A 245 6.02 31.55 9.55
N LYS A 246 5.04 31.06 8.78
CA LYS A 246 3.61 31.30 9.06
C LYS A 246 3.17 30.74 10.42
N SER A 247 3.66 29.57 10.80
CA SER A 247 3.35 28.97 12.12
C SER A 247 4.06 29.67 13.29
N ALA A 248 5.21 30.30 13.04
CA ALA A 248 5.94 31.08 14.03
C ALA A 248 5.33 32.48 14.25
N GLY A 249 4.34 32.88 13.44
CA GLY A 249 3.71 34.20 13.52
C GLY A 249 4.57 35.33 12.96
N ASP A 250 5.64 35.02 12.24
CA ASP A 250 6.50 36.03 11.63
C ASP A 250 5.77 36.68 10.43
N PRO A 251 5.54 38.00 10.44
CA PRO A 251 4.98 38.70 9.29
C PRO A 251 5.91 38.54 8.09
N ASN A 252 5.33 38.33 6.91
CA ASN A 252 6.07 38.35 5.66
C ASN A 252 6.81 39.70 5.51
N PRO A 253 8.14 39.75 5.41
CA PRO A 253 8.87 41.01 5.24
C PRO A 253 8.52 41.69 3.91
N ASP A 254 8.10 40.92 2.91
CA ASP A 254 7.71 41.45 1.58
C ASP A 254 6.29 42.04 1.56
N ALA A 255 5.49 41.82 2.61
CA ALA A 255 4.14 42.39 2.69
C ALA A 255 4.13 43.87 3.12
N TRP A 256 5.24 44.36 3.70
CA TRP A 256 5.38 45.76 4.11
C TRP A 256 6.14 46.61 3.11
N SER A 257 6.83 46.01 2.13
CA SER A 257 7.56 46.75 1.09
C SER A 257 6.68 47.37 0.01
N GLU A 258 5.40 46.98 -0.10
CA GLU A 258 4.43 47.60 -1.02
C GLU A 258 3.55 48.68 -0.36
N LEU A 259 3.65 48.90 0.95
CA LEU A 259 2.90 49.94 1.67
C LEU A 259 3.84 51.00 2.27
N THR A 260 4.65 51.64 1.44
CA THR A 260 5.25 52.93 1.81
C THR A 260 4.19 54.01 1.62
N TRP A 261 3.44 54.29 2.68
CA TRP A 261 2.61 55.49 2.78
C TRP A 261 3.50 56.73 2.64
N THR A 262 3.41 57.43 1.51
CA THR A 262 3.97 58.78 1.37
C THR A 262 3.09 59.74 2.15
N LYS A 263 3.69 60.40 3.14
CA LYS A 263 3.02 61.21 4.17
C LYS A 263 2.58 62.61 3.71
N GLU A 264 2.29 62.80 2.42
CA GLU A 264 2.12 64.15 1.86
C GLU A 264 0.73 64.49 1.30
N ASP A 265 -0.19 63.54 1.14
CA ASP A 265 -1.54 63.90 0.67
C ASP A 265 -2.51 64.01 1.83
N GLY A 266 -2.66 65.26 2.29
CA GLY A 266 -3.71 65.68 3.21
C GLY A 266 -5.10 65.35 2.66
N LEU A 267 -6.01 65.09 3.59
CA LEU A 267 -7.45 64.94 3.39
C LEU A 267 -8.01 65.92 2.32
N GLN A 268 -8.41 65.38 1.18
CA GLN A 268 -9.54 65.89 0.41
C GLN A 268 -10.44 64.71 0.05
N LEU A 269 -11.48 64.52 0.86
CA LEU A 269 -12.64 63.71 0.48
C LEU A 269 -13.34 64.42 -0.67
N SER A 270 -13.38 63.79 -1.85
CA SER A 270 -14.22 64.25 -2.95
C SER A 270 -15.70 64.20 -2.55
N PRO A 271 -16.55 65.15 -2.96
CA PRO A 271 -17.93 65.28 -2.46
C PRO A 271 -18.90 64.15 -2.86
N GLU A 272 -18.48 63.15 -3.63
CA GLU A 272 -19.38 62.18 -4.27
C GLU A 272 -19.61 60.87 -3.47
N ILE A 273 -18.94 60.65 -2.34
CA ILE A 273 -19.10 59.40 -1.54
C ILE A 273 -20.00 59.60 -0.31
N ALA A 274 -20.37 60.84 0.04
CA ALA A 274 -21.20 61.14 1.21
C ALA A 274 -22.70 60.80 1.05
N THR A 275 -23.14 60.31 -0.11
CA THR A 275 -24.57 60.08 -0.39
C THR A 275 -24.98 58.60 -0.43
N ILE A 276 -24.06 57.65 -0.26
CA ILE A 276 -24.40 56.21 -0.32
C ILE A 276 -24.61 55.58 1.07
N GLU A 277 -24.10 56.19 2.15
CA GLU A 277 -24.29 55.67 3.51
C GLU A 277 -25.64 56.01 4.16
N ALA A 278 -26.51 56.78 3.50
CA ALA A 278 -27.84 57.12 4.01
C ALA A 278 -28.97 56.17 3.55
N ASP A 279 -28.78 55.37 2.50
CA ASP A 279 -29.85 54.56 1.89
C ASP A 279 -29.83 53.06 2.25
N ILE A 280 -28.84 52.58 3.03
CA ILE A 280 -28.74 51.14 3.39
C ILE A 280 -29.36 50.81 4.76
N ASN A 281 -29.59 51.80 5.63
CA ASN A 281 -30.12 51.54 6.97
C ASN A 281 -31.66 51.41 7.07
N ASP A 282 -32.42 51.78 6.03
CA ASP A 282 -33.90 51.66 6.04
C ASP A 282 -34.43 50.34 5.46
N ALA A 283 -33.57 49.50 4.86
CA ALA A 283 -33.99 48.27 4.19
C ALA A 283 -33.87 46.99 5.04
N TYR A 284 -33.36 47.05 6.28
CA TYR A 284 -33.01 45.84 7.05
C TYR A 284 -33.93 45.52 8.25
N TRP A 285 -35.01 46.28 8.49
CA TRP A 285 -35.92 46.04 9.63
C TRP A 285 -37.43 45.97 9.34
N SER A 286 -37.86 45.71 8.09
CA SER A 286 -39.29 45.53 7.75
C SER A 286 -39.68 44.12 7.27
N GLY A 287 -38.84 43.11 7.46
CA GLY A 287 -39.04 41.77 6.86
C GLY A 287 -39.23 40.58 7.80
N VAL A 288 -39.33 40.76 9.12
CA VAL A 288 -39.53 39.64 10.07
C VAL A 288 -40.91 39.76 10.72
N SER A 289 -41.95 39.37 9.98
CA SER A 289 -43.25 38.93 10.51
C SER A 289 -44.13 38.41 9.37
N GLN A 290 -43.99 37.12 9.05
CA GLN A 290 -45.06 36.16 8.71
C GLN A 290 -44.46 34.93 8.01
N TRP A 291 -45.00 33.77 8.38
CA TRP A 291 -44.68 32.38 7.99
C TRP A 291 -43.69 31.63 8.88
#